data_AF-A0A537JYX0-F1
#
_entry.id   AF-A0A537JYX0-F1
#
_cell.length_a   1.000
_cell.length_b   1.000
_cell.length_c   1.000
_cell.angle_alpha   90.00
_cell.angle_beta   90.00
_cell.angle_gamma   90.00
#
_symmetry.space_group_name_H-M   'P 1'
#
loop_
_entity.id
_entity.type
_entity.pdbx_description
1 polymer ?
#
loop_
_entity_poly.entity_id
_entity_poly.type
_entity_poly.pdbx_seq_one_letter_code
_entity_poly.pdbx_strand_id
1 'polypeptide(L)' 'MEKIFYPVTQRRLRADTHIRELTASVKLSHKSFIQPLFVDEAITEPRAVNGLTEVEVDTPSSVLTSIEQSIY' A
#
# COMPACT_ATOMS: atom_id res chain seq x y z
N MET A 1 39.63 24.41 11.77
CA MET A 1 38.16 24.36 11.66
C MET A 1 37.85 23.41 10.52
N GLU A 2 37.45 22.18 10.83
CA GLU A 2 37.12 21.18 9.80
C GLU A 2 35.94 21.68 8.98
N LYS A 3 36.14 21.83 7.66
CA LYS A 3 35.06 22.11 6.72
C LYS A 3 34.13 20.90 6.76
N ILE A 4 32.94 21.07 7.31
CA ILE A 4 31.87 20.10 7.13
C ILE A 4 31.58 20.05 5.63
N PHE A 5 32.11 19.03 4.95
CA PHE A 5 31.88 18.77 3.53
C PHE A 5 30.47 18.18 3.40
N TYR A 6 29.45 19.03 3.46
CA TYR A 6 28.12 18.63 3.01
C TYR A 6 28.25 18.28 1.51
N PRO A 7 27.97 17.03 1.09
CA PRO A 7 28.09 16.71 -0.31
C PRO A 7 26.96 17.42 -1.06
N VAL A 8 27.30 18.55 -1.70
CA VAL A 8 26.48 19.17 -2.76
C VAL A 8 26.21 18.15 -3.89
N THR A 9 26.98 17.05 -3.93
CA THR A 9 27.01 16.02 -4.97
C THR A 9 25.74 15.17 -5.09
N GLN A 10 24.88 15.09 -4.07
CA GLN A 10 23.66 14.27 -4.16
C GLN A 10 22.38 15.05 -4.51
N ARG A 11 22.46 16.38 -4.62
CA ARG A 11 21.29 17.19 -5.03
C ARG A 11 20.95 17.00 -6.50
N ARG A 12 21.94 16.69 -7.35
CA ARG A 12 21.75 16.39 -8.77
C ARG A 12 20.85 15.18 -9.01
N LEU A 13 20.97 14.15 -8.18
CA LEU A 13 20.11 12.95 -8.24
C LEU A 13 18.65 13.24 -7.83
N ARG A 14 18.39 14.42 -7.25
CA ARG A 14 17.04 14.85 -6.83
C ARG A 14 16.47 15.97 -7.69
N ALA A 15 17.23 16.48 -8.65
CA ALA A 15 16.92 17.71 -9.39
C ALA A 15 15.74 17.57 -10.36
N ASP A 16 15.50 16.36 -10.87
CA ASP A 16 14.45 16.08 -11.85
C ASP A 16 13.66 14.82 -11.46
N THR A 17 12.38 14.77 -11.82
CA THR A 17 11.49 13.63 -11.50
C THR A 17 11.98 12.33 -12.12
N HIS A 18 12.39 12.33 -13.39
CA HIS A 18 12.88 11.12 -14.05
C HIS A 18 14.20 10.64 -13.43
N ILE A 19 15.06 11.57 -13.00
CA ILE A 19 16.32 11.21 -12.30
C ILE A 19 16.02 10.60 -10.93
N ARG A 20 15.03 11.12 -10.19
CA ARG A 20 14.60 10.53 -8.91
C ARG A 20 14.04 9.12 -9.10
N GLU A 21 13.24 8.90 -10.14
CA GLU A 21 12.67 7.58 -10.46
C GLU A 21 13.74 6.57 -10.90
N LEU A 22 14.73 7.00 -11.70
CA LEU A 22 15.86 6.17 -12.13
C LEU A 22 16.76 5.76 -10.97
N THR A 23 16.92 6.64 -9.98
CA THR A 23 17.82 6.42 -8.84
C THR A 23 17.10 5.89 -7.59
N ALA A 24 15.79 5.66 -7.66
CA ALA A 24 15.00 5.14 -6.56
C ALA A 24 15.49 3.74 -6.15
N SER A 25 15.90 3.60 -4.88
CA SER A 25 16.39 2.33 -4.32
C SER A 25 15.26 1.34 -4.00
N VAL A 26 14.02 1.82 -3.91
CA VAL A 26 12.84 1.02 -3.60
C VAL A 26 11.75 1.34 -4.61
N LYS A 27 11.14 0.31 -5.17
CA LYS A 27 9.96 0.42 -6.03
C LYS A 27 8.89 -0.50 -5.46
N LEU A 28 7.70 0.04 -5.24
CA LEU A 28 6.54 -0.73 -4.82
C LEU A 28 5.67 -1.06 -6.03
N SER A 29 5.06 -2.23 -6.01
CA SER A 29 4.03 -2.63 -6.96
C SER A 29 2.94 -3.39 -6.21
N HIS A 30 1.78 -3.61 -6.85
CA HIS A 30 0.71 -4.41 -6.27
C HIS A 30 1.20 -5.79 -5.79
N LYS A 31 2.23 -6.36 -6.44
CA LYS A 31 2.86 -7.64 -6.05
C LYS A 31 3.55 -7.63 -4.69
N SER A 32 3.80 -6.44 -4.12
CA SER A 32 4.41 -6.27 -2.81
C SER A 32 3.38 -6.26 -1.67
N PHE A 33 2.08 -6.23 -1.99
CA PHE A 33 1.01 -6.12 -1.01
C PHE A 33 0.24 -7.44 -0.86
N ILE A 34 -0.27 -7.66 0.35
CA ILE A 34 -1.19 -8.73 0.69
C ILE A 34 -2.39 -8.05 1.33
N GLN A 35 -3.59 -8.31 0.81
CA GLN A 35 -4.84 -7.80 1.37
C GLN A 35 -5.45 -8.84 2.31
N PRO A 36 -5.48 -8.59 3.64
CA PRO A 36 -6.23 -9.43 4.56
C PRO A 36 -7.73 -9.18 4.38
N LEU A 37 -8.53 -10.24 4.44
CA LEU A 37 -9.99 -10.20 4.41
C LEU A 37 -10.53 -10.78 5.70
N PHE A 38 -11.55 -10.15 6.28
CA PHE A 38 -12.24 -10.64 7.47
C PHE A 38 -13.55 -11.30 7.03
N VAL A 39 -13.75 -12.55 7.43
CA VAL A 39 -14.95 -13.32 7.06
C VAL A 39 -15.57 -13.89 8.33
N ASP A 40 -16.88 -13.78 8.45
CA ASP A 40 -17.66 -14.33 9.56
C ASP A 40 -18.88 -15.08 9.00
N GLU A 41 -18.99 -16.37 9.34
CA GLU A 41 -20.09 -17.24 8.89
C GLU A 41 -21.40 -16.96 9.64
N ALA A 42 -21.34 -16.27 10.79
CA ALA A 42 -22.51 -16.03 11.64
C ALA A 42 -23.33 -14.80 11.21
N ILE A 43 -22.85 -13.99 10.27
CA ILE A 43 -23.51 -12.78 9.78
C ILE A 43 -24.21 -13.03 8.44
N THR A 44 -25.33 -12.33 8.23
CA THR A 44 -26.15 -12.45 7.01
C THR A 44 -25.86 -11.36 5.98
N GLU A 45 -25.22 -10.27 6.41
CA GLU A 45 -24.85 -9.12 5.58
C GLU A 45 -23.49 -8.56 6.05
N PRO A 46 -22.70 -7.96 5.15
CA PRO A 46 -21.44 -7.32 5.52
C PRO A 46 -21.64 -6.26 6.59
N ARG A 47 -20.67 -6.14 7.50
CA ARG A 47 -20.72 -5.15 8.58
C ARG A 47 -19.37 -4.49 8.80
N ALA A 48 -19.37 -3.25 9.24
CA ALA A 48 -18.14 -2.56 9.61
C ALA A 48 -17.40 -3.27 10.78
N VAL A 49 -16.06 -3.27 10.70
CA VAL A 49 -15.20 -3.67 11.81
C VAL A 49 -15.09 -2.54 12.81
N ASN A 50 -15.36 -2.84 14.08
CA ASN A 50 -15.20 -1.85 15.14
C ASN A 50 -13.71 -1.51 15.31
N GLY A 51 -13.36 -0.23 15.20
CA GLY A 51 -11.99 0.28 15.34
C GLY A 51 -11.15 0.27 14.06
N LEU A 52 -11.68 -0.23 12.94
CA LEU A 52 -11.04 -0.13 11.62
C LEU A 52 -11.96 0.63 10.66
N THR A 53 -11.61 1.88 10.36
CA THR A 53 -12.35 2.72 9.42
C THR A 53 -12.27 2.13 8.01
N GLU A 54 -13.41 2.07 7.32
CA GLU A 54 -13.53 1.55 5.95
C GLU A 54 -13.13 0.08 5.78
N VAL A 55 -13.16 -0.71 6.87
CA VAL A 55 -12.95 -2.15 6.82
C VAL A 55 -14.24 -2.86 7.22
N GLU A 56 -14.63 -3.85 6.42
CA GLU A 56 -15.81 -4.66 6.65
C GLU A 56 -15.44 -6.11 6.97
N VAL A 57 -16.35 -6.78 7.68
CA VAL A 57 -16.41 -8.23 7.81
C VAL A 57 -17.41 -8.72 6.78
N ASP A 58 -16.91 -9.54 5.86
CA ASP A 58 -17.68 -10.16 4.81
C ASP A 58 -18.40 -11.43 5.27
N THR A 59 -19.46 -11.78 4.54
CA THR A 59 -20.04 -13.13 4.59
C THR A 59 -19.25 -14.07 3.68
N PRO A 60 -19.42 -15.40 3.79
CA PRO A 60 -18.78 -16.35 2.88
C PRO A 60 -19.13 -16.14 1.40
N SER A 61 -20.27 -15.52 1.10
CA SER A 61 -20.67 -15.22 -0.27
C SER A 61 -20.14 -13.86 -0.74
N SER A 62 -20.17 -12.82 0.10
CA SER A 62 -19.72 -11.48 -0.31
C SER A 62 -18.20 -11.42 -0.50
N VAL A 63 -17.44 -12.18 0.28
CA VAL A 63 -15.97 -12.23 0.15
C VAL A 63 -15.51 -12.64 -1.26
N LEU A 64 -16.26 -13.52 -1.95
CA LEU A 64 -15.93 -13.93 -3.31
C LEU A 64 -16.04 -12.74 -4.28
N THR A 65 -17.09 -11.92 -4.13
CA THR A 65 -17.26 -10.69 -4.90
C THR A 65 -16.15 -9.67 -4.57
N SER A 66 -15.78 -9.54 -3.29
CA SER A 66 -14.65 -8.68 -2.87
C SER A 66 -13.33 -9.11 -3.52
N ILE A 67 -13.07 -10.43 -3.61
CA ILE A 67 -11.88 -10.98 -4.25
C ILE A 67 -11.89 -10.68 -5.76
N GLU A 68 -13.01 -10.89 -6.44
CA GLU A 68 -13.13 -10.61 -7.88
C GLU A 68 -12.86 -9.14 -8.20
N GLN A 69 -13.38 -8.22 -7.37
CA GLN A 69 -13.15 -6.78 -7.53
C GLN A 69 -11.72 -6.35 -7.23
N SER A 70 -11.00 -7.07 -6.36
CA SER A 70 -9.64 -6.72 -5.94
C SER A 70 -8.55 -7.15 -6.95
N ILE A 71 -8.91 -7.98 -7.93
CA ILE A 71 -7.99 -8.48 -8.96
C ILE A 71 -7.92 -7.54 -10.19
N TYR A 72 -8.83 -6.56 -10.30
CA TYR A 72 -8.94 -5.60 -11.40
C TYR A 72 -8.59 -4.17 -10.97
#